data_AF-A0A1I1MGI4-F1
#
_entry.id   AF-A0A1I1MGI4-F1
#
_cell.length_a   1.000
_cell.length_b   1.000
_cell.length_c   1.000
_cell.angle_alpha   90.00
_cell.angle_beta   90.00
_cell.angle_gamma   90.00
#
_symmetry.space_group_name_H-M   'P 1'
#
loop_
_entity.id
_entity.type
_entity.pdbx_description
1 polymer ?
#
loop_
_entity_poly.entity_id
_entity_poly.type
_entity_poly.pdbx_seq_one_letter_code
_entity_poly.pdbx_strand_id
1 'polypeptide(L)' 'MTRFFDALETRSPAAREAALMAALPQQIAQAQHHTAAFGALLKGV' A
#
# COMPACT_ATOMS: atom_id res chain seq x y z
N MET A 1 16.44 -25.06 -8.47
CA MET A 1 15.20 -24.51 -9.04
C MET A 1 14.49 -23.73 -7.97
N THR A 2 14.30 -22.42 -8.17
CA THR A 2 13.59 -21.57 -7.21
C THR A 2 12.09 -21.71 -7.46
N ARG A 3 11.30 -21.93 -6.41
CA ARG A 3 9.84 -21.92 -6.46
C ARG A 3 9.34 -20.62 -5.84
N PHE A 4 8.42 -19.96 -6.52
CA PHE A 4 7.69 -18.80 -6.01
C PHE A 4 6.30 -19.25 -5.55
N PHE A 5 5.83 -18.72 -4.45
CA PHE A 5 4.54 -18.98 -3.82
C PHE A 5 3.45 -18.03 -4.33
N ASP A 6 3.83 -16.84 -4.82
CA ASP A 6 2.90 -15.91 -5.45
C ASP A 6 3.52 -15.10 -6.63
N ALA A 7 2.67 -14.36 -7.33
CA ALA A 7 3.06 -13.52 -8.47
C ALA A 7 3.74 -12.20 -8.06
N LEU A 8 3.63 -11.77 -6.80
CA LEU A 8 4.26 -10.55 -6.29
C LEU A 8 5.75 -10.73 -6.03
N GLU A 9 6.22 -11.95 -5.81
CA GLU A 9 7.64 -12.28 -5.63
C GLU A 9 8.50 -11.98 -6.88
N THR A 10 7.91 -12.05 -8.07
CA THR A 10 8.62 -11.89 -9.35
C THR A 10 8.08 -10.77 -10.22
N ARG A 11 7.09 -10.01 -9.75
CA ARG A 11 6.53 -8.88 -10.51
C ARG A 11 7.60 -7.83 -10.83
N SER A 12 7.44 -7.16 -11.96
CA SER A 12 8.32 -6.06 -12.34
C SER A 12 8.23 -4.90 -11.34
N PRO A 13 9.30 -4.13 -11.15
CA PRO A 13 9.28 -2.94 -10.29
C PRO A 13 8.16 -1.95 -10.65
N ALA A 14 7.94 -1.71 -11.96
CA ALA A 14 6.89 -0.83 -12.45
C ALA A 14 5.48 -1.31 -12.08
N ALA A 15 5.21 -2.62 -12.20
CA ALA A 15 3.92 -3.20 -11.81
C ALA A 15 3.69 -3.11 -10.29
N ARG A 16 4.75 -3.30 -9.49
CA ARG A 16 4.69 -3.10 -8.04
C ARG A 16 4.35 -1.66 -7.70
N GLU A 17 5.03 -0.70 -8.29
CA GLU A 17 4.83 0.72 -8.01
C GLU A 17 3.43 1.18 -8.39
N ALA A 18 2.95 0.83 -9.58
CA ALA A 18 1.59 1.14 -10.00
C ALA A 18 0.54 0.58 -9.03
N ALA A 19 0.69 -0.68 -8.60
CA ALA A 19 -0.22 -1.31 -7.65
C ALA A 19 -0.17 -0.65 -6.27
N LEU A 20 1.02 -0.28 -5.78
CA LEU A 20 1.16 0.41 -4.49
C LEU A 20 0.56 1.82 -4.52
N MET A 21 0.80 2.59 -5.60
CA MET A 21 0.23 3.93 -5.74
C MET A 21 -1.29 3.90 -5.88
N ALA A 22 -1.84 2.89 -6.56
CA ALA A 22 -3.29 2.70 -6.64
C ALA A 22 -3.91 2.35 -5.27
N ALA A 23 -3.21 1.60 -4.42
CA ALA A 23 -3.69 1.20 -3.10
C ALA A 23 -3.53 2.31 -2.04
N LEU A 24 -2.61 3.25 -2.24
CA LEU A 24 -2.21 4.24 -1.25
C LEU A 24 -3.37 5.09 -0.70
N PRO A 25 -4.32 5.61 -1.50
CA PRO A 25 -5.43 6.41 -0.98
C PRO A 25 -6.30 5.63 0.01
N GLN A 26 -6.56 4.35 -0.28
CA GLN A 26 -7.35 3.49 0.60
C GLN A 26 -6.60 3.21 1.92
N GLN A 27 -5.28 3.02 1.86
CA GLN A 27 -4.46 2.81 3.05
C GLN A 27 -4.46 4.05 3.95
N ILE A 28 -4.35 5.25 3.36
CA ILE A 28 -4.40 6.52 4.09
C ILE A 28 -5.76 6.70 4.77
N ALA A 29 -6.86 6.51 4.04
CA ALA A 29 -8.20 6.60 4.61
C ALA A 29 -8.37 5.61 5.78
N GLN A 30 -7.91 4.36 5.61
CA GLN A 30 -7.97 3.37 6.68
C GLN A 30 -7.19 3.81 7.92
N ALA A 31 -5.96 4.31 7.76
CA ALA A 31 -5.15 4.78 8.87
C ALA A 31 -5.78 5.98 9.59
N GLN A 32 -6.30 6.95 8.83
CA GLN A 32 -7.00 8.13 9.34
C GLN A 32 -8.24 7.73 10.17
N HIS A 33 -9.00 6.72 9.74
CA HIS A 33 -10.25 6.33 10.40
C HIS A 33 -10.07 5.47 11.66
N HIS A 34 -9.03 4.64 11.72
CA HIS A 34 -8.94 3.60 12.75
C HIS A 34 -8.02 3.95 13.92
N THR A 35 -7.28 5.06 13.84
CA THR A 35 -6.43 5.51 14.95
C THR A 35 -6.49 7.04 15.06
N ALA A 36 -6.67 7.55 16.28
CA ALA A 36 -6.69 8.99 16.52
C ALA A 36 -5.35 9.66 16.15
N ALA A 37 -4.23 8.97 16.43
CA ALA A 37 -2.89 9.47 16.12
C ALA A 37 -2.68 9.64 14.60
N PHE A 38 -2.99 8.63 13.78
CA PHE A 38 -2.85 8.79 12.33
C PHE A 38 -3.91 9.69 11.72
N GLY A 39 -5.12 9.74 12.28
CA GLY A 39 -6.13 10.73 11.89
C GLY A 39 -5.64 12.17 12.06
N ALA A 40 -4.92 12.46 13.14
CA ALA A 40 -4.30 13.77 13.36
C ALA A 40 -3.09 14.01 12.44
N LEU A 41 -2.18 13.03 12.33
CA LEU A 41 -0.93 13.18 11.56
C LEU A 41 -1.17 13.30 10.05
N LEU A 42 -2.16 12.59 9.51
CA LEU A 42 -2.43 12.54 8.08
C LEU A 42 -3.52 13.53 7.66
N LYS A 43 -3.94 14.46 8.52
CA LYS A 43 -5.01 15.40 8.19
C LYS A 43 -4.61 16.31 7.02
N GLY A 44 -5.40 16.29 5.94
CA GLY A 44 -5.19 17.12 4.75
C GLY A 44 -4.26 16.50 3.69
N VAL A 45 -3.80 15.28 3.93
CA VAL A 45 -3.35 14.35 2.89
C VAL A 45 -4.56 13.74 2.21
#